data_AF-A0A919TZW7-F1
#
_entry.id   AF-A0A919TZW7-F1
#
_cell.length_a   1.000
_cell.length_b   1.000
_cell.length_c   1.000
_cell.angle_alpha   90.00
_cell.angle_beta   90.00
_cell.angle_gamma   90.00
#
_symmetry.space_group_name_H-M   'P 1'
#
loop_
_entity.id
_entity.type
_entity.pdbx_description
1 polymer ?
#
loop_
_entity_poly.entity_id
_entity_poly.type
_entity_poly.pdbx_seq_one_letter_code
_entity_poly.pdbx_strand_id
1 'polypeptide(L)'
;MTSDAVVYTPRRRAVVALFASIAVALGLTGAAAVRPSEATSTPAAVDPASSSALQKAADAVVEAGAVGQLSRVDDGLRIVRAASGRADRVTGRFLRADDRFEIGSNTKTMIATIALQLVAEGRLRLDDPVGEVLPGTGGKAITLRMLLQHTSGLYSYTDPAFMTGVIAHPGARYRPEQLVAAALRHPLTFAPGTGWAYSDTDYIVVGMILRRVTGRTPAELIRDRIARPLGLRHTYLLTALNLTPALVTRTATWAPSPGRRRSRRCTTPMCRRGRWAASPARRAR
;
A
#
# COMPACT_ATOMS: atom_id res chain seq x y z
N MET A 1 50.47 0.25 -3.79
CA MET A 1 50.41 -1.12 -3.25
C MET A 1 49.15 -1.77 -3.80
N THR A 2 49.38 -2.74 -4.66
CA THR A 2 48.44 -3.53 -5.46
C THR A 2 47.47 -4.32 -4.59
N SER A 3 46.17 -4.25 -4.90
CA SER A 3 45.34 -5.33 -5.44
C SER A 3 45.02 -6.45 -4.44
N ASP A 4 43.73 -6.64 -4.16
CA ASP A 4 43.08 -7.94 -4.32
C ASP A 4 41.56 -7.81 -4.31
N ALA A 5 41.00 -7.84 -5.52
CA ALA A 5 39.57 -7.95 -5.79
C ALA A 5 39.21 -9.45 -5.79
N VAL A 6 38.31 -9.85 -4.88
CA VAL A 6 37.75 -11.20 -4.87
C VAL A 6 36.71 -11.31 -5.98
N VAL A 7 37.11 -11.92 -7.09
CA VAL A 7 36.27 -12.26 -8.24
C VAL A 7 35.43 -13.50 -7.91
N TYR A 8 34.10 -13.34 -7.92
CA TYR A 8 33.15 -14.45 -7.84
C TYR A 8 32.92 -15.05 -9.23
N THR A 9 33.47 -16.24 -9.48
CA THR A 9 33.23 -17.03 -10.70
C THR A 9 32.01 -17.95 -10.56
N PRO A 10 30.99 -17.88 -11.44
CA PRO A 10 29.91 -18.85 -11.48
C PRO A 10 30.34 -20.14 -12.18
N ARG A 11 30.12 -21.29 -11.53
CA ARG A 11 30.27 -22.63 -12.12
C ARG A 11 29.20 -22.85 -13.19
N ARG A 12 29.58 -22.74 -14.46
CA ARG A 12 28.81 -23.20 -15.62
C ARG A 12 28.89 -24.72 -15.69
N ARG A 13 27.78 -25.42 -15.53
CA ARG A 13 27.64 -26.80 -16.03
C ARG A 13 27.11 -26.72 -17.45
N ALA A 14 27.98 -27.05 -18.40
CA ALA A 14 27.62 -27.32 -19.77
C ALA A 14 26.83 -28.63 -19.83
N VAL A 15 25.65 -28.60 -20.43
CA VAL A 15 25.04 -29.79 -21.04
C VAL A 15 24.72 -29.40 -22.47
N VAL A 16 25.56 -29.87 -23.37
CA VAL A 16 25.31 -29.95 -24.81
C VAL A 16 24.76 -31.35 -25.06
N ALA A 17 23.56 -31.46 -25.62
CA ALA A 17 23.12 -32.64 -26.34
C ALA A 17 22.16 -32.22 -27.46
N LEU A 18 22.44 -32.79 -28.62
CA LEU A 18 22.06 -32.40 -29.97
C LEU A 18 20.74 -33.07 -30.41
N PHE A 19 20.09 -32.42 -31.37
CA PHE A 19 18.93 -32.79 -32.18
C PHE A 19 18.65 -34.28 -32.45
N ALA A 20 17.35 -34.63 -32.46
CA ALA A 20 16.81 -35.61 -33.39
C ALA A 20 15.39 -35.20 -33.83
N SER A 21 15.31 -34.68 -35.05
CA SER A 21 14.10 -34.48 -35.83
C SER A 21 13.56 -35.83 -36.27
N ILE A 22 12.31 -36.16 -35.96
CA ILE A 22 11.59 -37.27 -36.62
C ILE A 22 10.34 -36.67 -37.25
N ALA A 23 10.39 -36.53 -38.57
CA ALA A 23 9.22 -36.39 -39.42
C ALA A 23 8.72 -37.80 -39.75
N VAL A 24 7.48 -38.11 -39.39
CA VAL A 24 6.72 -39.21 -39.99
C VAL A 24 5.39 -38.63 -40.44
N ALA A 25 5.13 -38.76 -41.73
CA ALA A 25 3.89 -38.41 -42.39
C ALA A 25 3.06 -39.67 -42.65
N LEU A 26 1.74 -39.45 -42.80
CA LEU A 26 0.65 -40.32 -43.25
C LEU A 26 -0.06 -41.22 -42.22
N GLY A 27 -1.33 -40.87 -42.01
CA GLY A 27 -2.38 -41.69 -41.42
C GLY A 27 -3.70 -40.92 -41.41
N LEU A 28 -4.37 -40.86 -42.57
CA LEU A 28 -5.74 -40.36 -42.70
C LEU A 28 -6.72 -41.28 -41.98
N THR A 29 -7.32 -40.83 -40.88
CA THR A 29 -8.62 -41.30 -40.39
C THR A 29 -9.33 -40.14 -39.70
N GLY A 30 -10.55 -39.84 -40.16
CA GLY A 30 -11.31 -38.65 -39.82
C GLY A 30 -11.52 -38.42 -38.33
N ALA A 31 -10.96 -37.33 -37.82
CA ALA A 31 -11.43 -36.69 -36.61
C ALA A 31 -12.45 -35.63 -37.00
N ALA A 32 -13.70 -35.80 -36.56
CA ALA A 32 -14.72 -34.79 -36.66
C ALA A 32 -14.17 -33.45 -36.14
N ALA A 33 -14.24 -32.41 -36.96
CA ALA A 33 -13.86 -31.06 -36.56
C ALA A 33 -14.77 -30.62 -35.41
N VAL A 34 -14.31 -30.80 -34.17
CA VAL A 34 -14.88 -30.13 -33.01
C VAL A 34 -14.56 -28.65 -33.20
N ARG A 35 -15.53 -27.92 -33.74
CA ARG A 35 -15.49 -26.46 -33.72
C ARG A 35 -15.44 -26.05 -32.25
N PRO A 36 -14.49 -25.21 -31.82
CA PRO A 36 -14.62 -24.54 -30.54
C PRO A 36 -15.91 -23.74 -30.65
N SER A 37 -16.91 -24.10 -29.84
CA SER A 37 -18.03 -23.20 -29.58
C SER A 37 -17.41 -22.03 -28.83
N GLU A 38 -17.08 -20.95 -29.55
CA GLU A 38 -16.95 -19.64 -28.95
C GLU A 38 -18.33 -19.33 -28.38
N ALA A 39 -18.54 -19.75 -27.13
CA ALA A 39 -19.57 -19.21 -26.29
C ALA A 39 -19.19 -17.73 -26.12
N THR A 40 -19.69 -16.90 -27.02
CA THR A 40 -19.80 -15.46 -26.83
C THR A 40 -20.70 -15.28 -25.62
N SER A 41 -20.13 -15.35 -24.43
CA SER A 41 -20.77 -14.89 -23.21
C SER A 41 -20.91 -13.39 -23.37
N THR A 42 -22.06 -12.95 -23.88
CA THR A 42 -22.49 -11.56 -23.81
C THR A 42 -22.24 -11.10 -22.37
N PRO A 43 -21.50 -9.99 -22.13
CA PRO A 43 -21.29 -9.48 -20.78
C PRO A 43 -22.65 -9.35 -20.13
N ALA A 44 -22.87 -10.11 -19.05
CA ALA A 44 -24.14 -10.11 -18.37
C ALA A 44 -24.43 -8.66 -17.93
N ALA A 45 -25.56 -8.11 -18.38
CA ALA A 45 -25.97 -6.77 -18.00
C ALA A 45 -25.89 -6.63 -16.47
N VAL A 46 -25.36 -5.50 -16.01
CA VAL A 46 -25.27 -5.19 -14.58
C VAL A 46 -26.70 -5.15 -14.04
N ASP A 47 -27.00 -5.98 -13.04
CA ASP A 47 -28.29 -5.92 -12.35
C ASP A 47 -28.45 -4.51 -11.75
N PRO A 48 -29.47 -3.74 -12.15
CA PRO A 48 -29.73 -2.40 -11.60
C PRO A 48 -29.84 -2.38 -10.07
N ALA A 49 -30.25 -3.48 -9.44
CA ALA A 49 -30.31 -3.56 -7.98
C ALA A 49 -28.91 -3.55 -7.34
N SER A 50 -27.94 -4.28 -7.91
CA SER A 50 -26.56 -4.34 -7.43
C SER A 50 -25.81 -3.01 -7.56
N SER A 51 -26.02 -2.30 -8.68
CA SER A 51 -25.49 -0.95 -8.87
C SER A 51 -26.13 0.06 -7.92
N SER A 52 -27.44 -0.07 -7.66
CA SER A 52 -28.15 0.79 -6.70
C SER A 52 -27.67 0.59 -5.26
N ALA A 53 -27.36 -0.64 -4.84
CA ALA A 53 -26.89 -0.93 -3.49
C ALA A 53 -25.49 -0.35 -3.23
N LEU A 54 -24.55 -0.53 -4.18
CA LEU A 54 -23.21 0.03 -4.06
C LEU A 54 -23.22 1.57 -4.06
N GLN A 55 -24.11 2.18 -4.85
CA GLN A 55 -24.28 3.64 -4.86
C GLN A 55 -24.84 4.15 -3.54
N LYS A 56 -25.90 3.53 -3.00
CA LYS A 56 -26.46 3.89 -1.68
C LYS A 56 -25.40 3.80 -0.58
N ALA A 57 -24.56 2.77 -0.61
CA ALA A 57 -23.46 2.64 0.34
C ALA A 57 -22.44 3.79 0.19
N ALA A 58 -22.07 4.17 -1.04
CA ALA A 58 -21.18 5.30 -1.27
C ALA A 58 -21.77 6.63 -0.78
N ASP A 59 -23.06 6.85 -1.01
CA ASP A 59 -23.78 8.05 -0.55
C ASP A 59 -23.83 8.12 0.98
N ALA A 60 -24.10 7.00 1.66
CA ALA A 60 -24.13 6.94 3.12
C ALA A 60 -22.77 7.31 3.76
N VAL A 61 -21.64 6.94 3.13
CA VAL A 61 -20.30 7.33 3.60
C VAL A 61 -20.09 8.85 3.52
N VAL A 62 -20.61 9.48 2.46
CA VAL A 62 -20.55 10.94 2.28
C VAL A 62 -21.49 11.66 3.25
N GLU A 63 -22.71 11.15 3.45
CA GLU A 63 -23.67 11.66 4.44
C GLU A 63 -23.10 11.58 5.88
N ALA A 64 -22.31 10.55 6.17
CA ALA A 64 -21.59 10.41 7.44
C ALA A 64 -20.41 11.40 7.61
N GLY A 65 -20.07 12.17 6.58
CA GLY A 65 -19.12 13.29 6.64
C GLY A 65 -17.84 13.10 5.83
N ALA A 66 -17.69 12.00 5.09
CA ALA A 66 -16.60 11.89 4.12
C ALA A 66 -16.75 12.91 2.99
N VAL A 67 -15.63 13.41 2.48
CA VAL A 67 -15.63 14.38 1.36
C VAL A 67 -16.10 13.71 0.06
N GLY A 68 -15.72 12.44 -0.13
CA GLY A 68 -16.14 11.62 -1.25
C GLY A 68 -15.82 10.15 -0.98
N GLN A 69 -16.50 9.26 -1.70
CA GLN A 69 -16.33 7.81 -1.61
C GLN A 69 -16.31 7.22 -3.03
N LEU A 70 -15.34 6.34 -3.29
CA LEU A 70 -15.22 5.57 -4.52
C LEU A 70 -15.24 4.08 -4.19
N SER A 71 -16.06 3.32 -4.92
CA SER A 71 -16.14 1.87 -4.78
C SER A 71 -16.18 1.19 -6.16
N ARG A 72 -15.49 0.07 -6.30
CA ARG A 72 -15.56 -0.82 -7.47
C ARG A 72 -15.61 -2.27 -7.00
N VAL A 73 -16.55 -3.02 -7.53
CA VAL A 73 -16.63 -4.48 -7.38
C VAL A 73 -16.47 -5.10 -8.76
N ASP A 74 -15.61 -6.10 -8.85
CA ASP A 74 -15.32 -6.87 -10.05
C ASP A 74 -15.32 -8.35 -9.65
N ASP A 75 -16.35 -9.09 -10.07
CA ASP A 75 -16.53 -10.50 -9.73
C ASP A 75 -16.06 -11.45 -10.86
N GLY A 76 -15.40 -10.91 -11.89
CA GLY A 76 -14.96 -11.64 -13.08
C GLY A 76 -16.05 -11.80 -14.16
N LEU A 77 -17.31 -11.51 -13.84
CA LEU A 77 -18.43 -11.52 -14.78
C LEU A 77 -18.97 -10.10 -15.04
N ARG A 78 -18.90 -9.24 -14.02
CA ARG A 78 -19.47 -7.90 -14.00
C ARG A 78 -18.58 -6.93 -13.24
N ILE A 79 -18.65 -5.67 -13.68
CA ILE A 79 -17.99 -4.55 -13.00
C ILE A 79 -19.08 -3.57 -12.55
N VAL A 80 -19.15 -3.34 -11.24
CA VAL A 80 -20.04 -2.33 -10.64
C VAL A 80 -19.16 -1.25 -10.02
N ARG A 81 -19.54 0.02 -10.25
CA ARG A 81 -18.82 1.18 -9.74
C ARG A 81 -19.79 2.13 -9.06
N ALA A 82 -19.34 2.78 -8.00
CA ALA A 82 -20.06 3.86 -7.35
C ALA A 82 -19.07 4.98 -7.01
N ALA A 83 -19.53 6.21 -7.17
CA ALA A 83 -18.80 7.40 -6.74
C ALA A 83 -19.79 8.38 -6.10
N SER A 84 -19.43 8.95 -4.97
CA SER A 84 -20.22 9.97 -4.29
C SER A 84 -19.35 11.10 -3.76
N GLY A 85 -19.96 12.27 -3.59
CA GLY A 85 -19.31 13.46 -3.03
C GLY A 85 -18.42 14.24 -4.00
N ARG A 86 -17.31 14.77 -3.48
CA ARG A 86 -16.40 15.69 -4.16
C ARG A 86 -14.99 15.13 -4.14
N ALA A 87 -14.28 15.29 -5.25
CA ALA A 87 -12.83 15.07 -5.28
C ALA A 87 -12.05 16.32 -4.88
N ASP A 88 -12.68 17.49 -4.97
CA ASP A 88 -12.07 18.77 -4.66
C ASP A 88 -13.14 19.70 -4.06
N ARG A 89 -12.87 20.16 -2.83
CA ARG A 89 -13.79 21.02 -2.07
C ARG A 89 -13.68 22.49 -2.46
N VAL A 90 -12.56 22.89 -3.05
CA VAL A 90 -12.30 24.27 -3.49
C VAL A 90 -12.99 24.50 -4.83
N THR A 91 -12.73 23.63 -5.81
CA THR A 91 -13.33 23.75 -7.15
C THR A 91 -14.76 23.19 -7.21
N GLY A 92 -15.17 22.42 -6.21
CA GLY A 92 -16.47 21.75 -6.20
C GLY A 92 -16.58 20.61 -7.21
N ARG A 93 -15.46 20.13 -7.76
CA ARG A 93 -15.45 19.03 -8.72
C ARG A 93 -15.95 17.73 -8.08
N PHE A 94 -16.95 17.12 -8.70
CA PHE A 94 -17.45 15.79 -8.34
C PHE A 94 -16.35 14.72 -8.45
N LEU A 95 -16.38 13.76 -7.52
CA LEU A 95 -15.56 12.56 -7.59
C LEU A 95 -16.05 11.66 -8.72
N ARG A 96 -15.14 11.10 -9.50
CA ARG A 96 -15.43 10.19 -10.61
C ARG A 96 -14.95 8.78 -10.31
N ALA A 97 -15.59 7.80 -10.96
CA ALA A 97 -15.32 6.38 -10.75
C ALA A 97 -13.91 5.90 -11.20
N ASP A 98 -13.18 6.77 -11.89
CA ASP A 98 -11.85 6.57 -12.47
C ASP A 98 -10.81 7.57 -11.93
N ASP A 99 -11.18 8.38 -10.93
CA ASP A 99 -10.23 9.24 -10.23
C ASP A 99 -9.15 8.39 -9.53
N ARG A 100 -7.91 8.90 -9.54
CA ARG A 100 -6.78 8.26 -8.86
C ARG A 100 -6.69 8.75 -7.41
N PHE A 101 -6.21 7.88 -6.54
CA PHE A 101 -6.02 8.19 -5.12
C PHE A 101 -4.75 7.52 -4.59
N GLU A 102 -4.26 8.01 -3.46
CA GLU A 102 -3.13 7.38 -2.76
C GLU A 102 -3.63 6.17 -1.98
N ILE A 103 -3.02 5.01 -2.23
CA ILE A 103 -3.47 3.74 -1.63
C ILE A 103 -2.89 3.48 -0.23
N GLY A 104 -2.03 4.38 0.26
CA GLY A 104 -1.36 4.26 1.55
C GLY A 104 -0.71 2.89 1.77
N SER A 105 -1.01 2.26 2.91
CA SER A 105 -0.43 0.99 3.33
C SER A 105 -0.74 -0.21 2.42
N ASN A 106 -1.67 -0.12 1.48
CA ASN A 106 -1.84 -1.16 0.44
C ASN A 106 -0.58 -1.33 -0.43
N THR A 107 0.30 -0.32 -0.45
CA THR A 107 1.64 -0.40 -1.06
C THR A 107 2.46 -1.56 -0.50
N LYS A 108 2.30 -1.90 0.79
CA LYS A 108 3.03 -2.98 1.46
C LYS A 108 2.80 -4.32 0.77
N THR A 109 1.58 -4.60 0.33
CA THR A 109 1.26 -5.82 -0.42
C THR A 109 2.06 -5.93 -1.71
N MET A 110 2.24 -4.82 -2.45
CA MET A 110 3.06 -4.82 -3.68
C MET A 110 4.54 -5.09 -3.37
N ILE A 111 5.07 -4.46 -2.33
CA ILE A 111 6.46 -4.64 -1.89
C ILE A 111 6.70 -6.08 -1.39
N ALA A 112 5.77 -6.63 -0.61
CA ALA A 112 5.83 -8.01 -0.14
C ALA A 112 5.80 -9.01 -1.31
N THR A 113 4.92 -8.81 -2.30
CA THR A 113 4.89 -9.64 -3.51
C THR A 113 6.23 -9.62 -4.24
N ILE A 114 6.87 -8.46 -4.41
CA ILE A 114 8.18 -8.35 -5.05
C ILE A 114 9.26 -9.09 -4.23
N ALA A 115 9.25 -8.95 -2.90
CA ALA A 115 10.18 -9.68 -2.03
C ALA A 115 9.98 -11.19 -2.18
N LEU A 116 8.74 -11.68 -2.19
CA LEU A 116 8.42 -13.09 -2.36
C LEU A 116 8.76 -13.63 -3.77
N GLN A 117 8.63 -12.81 -4.82
CA GLN A 117 9.13 -13.14 -6.15
C GLN A 117 10.64 -13.35 -6.13
N LEU A 118 11.40 -12.47 -5.47
CA LEU A 118 12.85 -12.62 -5.33
C LEU A 118 13.23 -13.84 -4.47
N VAL A 119 12.40 -14.21 -3.49
CA VAL A 119 12.56 -15.48 -2.74
C VAL A 119 12.36 -16.68 -3.66
N ALA A 120 11.30 -16.67 -4.49
CA ALA A 120 11.06 -17.73 -5.48
C ALA A 120 12.18 -17.82 -6.54
N GLU A 121 12.79 -16.69 -6.90
CA GLU A 121 13.97 -16.61 -7.76
C GLU A 121 15.28 -17.06 -7.06
N GLY A 122 15.24 -17.41 -5.77
CA GLY A 122 16.42 -17.80 -4.98
C GLY A 122 17.39 -16.64 -4.70
N ARG A 123 16.97 -15.39 -4.89
CA ARG A 123 17.78 -14.18 -4.68
C ARG A 123 17.69 -13.62 -3.27
N LEU A 124 16.69 -14.07 -2.52
CA LEU A 124 16.45 -13.77 -1.12
C LEU A 124 15.99 -15.05 -0.41
N ARG A 125 16.14 -15.10 0.90
CA ARG A 125 15.48 -16.08 1.76
C ARG A 125 14.69 -15.33 2.82
N LEU A 126 13.55 -15.88 3.22
CA LEU A 126 12.72 -15.29 4.27
C LEU A 126 13.48 -15.19 5.61
N ASP A 127 14.41 -16.11 5.85
CA ASP A 127 15.17 -16.16 7.09
C ASP A 127 16.56 -15.49 6.95
N ASP A 128 16.80 -14.74 5.87
CA ASP A 128 18.01 -13.93 5.73
C ASP A 128 18.01 -12.83 6.80
N PRO A 129 19.11 -12.67 7.57
CA PRO A 129 19.26 -11.57 8.50
C PRO A 129 19.45 -10.25 7.75
N VAL A 130 18.94 -9.15 8.31
CA VAL A 130 18.92 -7.85 7.63
C VAL A 130 20.00 -6.88 8.12
N GLY A 131 20.96 -7.36 8.91
CA GLY A 131 21.98 -6.54 9.56
C GLY A 131 22.89 -5.74 8.62
N GLU A 132 23.06 -6.16 7.36
CA GLU A 132 23.81 -5.37 6.37
C GLU A 132 23.07 -4.09 5.94
N VAL A 133 21.74 -4.07 6.07
CA VAL A 133 20.88 -2.94 5.72
C VAL A 133 20.50 -2.11 6.96
N LEU A 134 20.64 -2.70 8.15
CA LEU A 134 20.45 -2.06 9.46
C LEU A 134 21.79 -1.95 10.21
N PRO A 135 22.64 -0.95 9.91
CA PRO A 135 23.85 -0.72 10.69
C PRO A 135 23.47 -0.29 12.12
N GLY A 136 23.93 -1.07 13.11
CA GLY A 136 23.54 -0.88 14.52
C GLY A 136 22.18 -1.53 14.84
N THR A 137 21.85 -1.68 16.12
CA THR A 137 20.57 -2.26 16.62
C THR A 137 20.29 -3.71 16.23
N GLY A 138 21.02 -4.69 16.76
CA GLY A 138 20.58 -6.10 16.78
C GLY A 138 20.19 -6.73 15.42
N GLY A 139 20.51 -6.11 14.28
CA GLY A 139 19.99 -6.46 12.95
C GLY A 139 20.35 -7.87 12.47
N LYS A 140 21.29 -8.54 13.16
CA LYS A 140 21.58 -9.97 12.97
C LYS A 140 20.43 -10.88 13.42
N ALA A 141 19.57 -10.44 14.33
CA ALA A 141 18.44 -11.21 14.85
C ALA A 141 17.13 -10.96 14.08
N ILE A 142 17.04 -9.86 13.33
CA ILE A 142 15.86 -9.52 12.53
C ILE A 142 15.99 -10.17 11.14
N THR A 143 14.95 -10.86 10.69
CA THR A 143 14.91 -11.48 9.36
C THR A 143 13.94 -10.78 8.41
N LEU A 144 14.09 -11.04 7.11
CA LEU A 144 13.13 -10.57 6.09
C LEU A 144 11.69 -10.97 6.43
N ARG A 145 11.47 -12.20 6.92
CA ARG A 145 10.16 -12.72 7.34
C ARG A 145 9.54 -11.83 8.42
N MET A 146 10.34 -11.45 9.42
CA MET A 146 9.86 -10.62 10.53
C MET A 146 9.43 -9.23 10.06
N LEU A 147 10.18 -8.62 9.13
CA LEU A 147 9.82 -7.33 8.53
C LEU A 147 8.49 -7.43 7.77
N LEU A 148 8.32 -8.46 6.94
CA LEU A 148 7.10 -8.65 6.15
C LEU A 148 5.85 -8.88 7.03
N GLN A 149 6.06 -9.41 8.25
CA GLN A 149 4.99 -9.80 9.18
C GLN A 149 4.78 -8.81 10.34
N HIS A 150 5.57 -7.74 10.45
CA HIS A 150 5.54 -6.81 11.59
C HIS A 150 5.87 -7.45 12.95
N THR A 151 6.81 -8.38 12.94
CA THR A 151 7.32 -9.08 14.14
C THR A 151 8.79 -8.79 14.42
N SER A 152 9.35 -7.75 13.79
CA SER A 152 10.75 -7.34 13.95
C SER A 152 11.04 -6.66 15.30
N GLY A 153 10.02 -6.05 15.90
CA GLY A 153 10.16 -5.17 17.07
C GLY A 153 10.65 -3.75 16.72
N LEU A 154 10.88 -3.42 15.44
CA LEU A 154 11.33 -2.09 15.03
C LEU A 154 10.28 -1.03 15.38
N TYR A 155 10.72 0.05 16.01
CA TYR A 155 9.87 1.21 16.26
C TYR A 155 9.39 1.83 14.94
N SER A 156 8.14 2.28 14.86
CA SER A 156 7.63 2.93 13.66
C SER A 156 8.08 4.38 13.62
N TYR A 157 8.73 4.81 12.53
CA TYR A 157 9.06 6.23 12.35
C TYR A 157 7.80 7.12 12.26
N THR A 158 6.61 6.55 12.07
CA THR A 158 5.33 7.27 11.99
C THR A 158 4.69 7.51 13.36
N ASP A 159 5.45 7.44 14.45
CA ASP A 159 4.93 7.80 15.75
C ASP A 159 4.45 9.28 15.79
N PRO A 160 3.53 9.64 16.71
CA PRO A 160 2.95 10.98 16.75
C PRO A 160 3.96 12.13 16.86
N ALA A 161 5.07 11.95 17.56
CA ALA A 161 6.09 12.97 17.73
C ALA A 161 6.84 13.23 16.40
N PHE A 162 7.22 12.17 15.68
CA PHE A 162 7.84 12.33 14.36
C PHE A 162 6.85 12.88 13.33
N MET A 163 5.62 12.38 13.32
CA MET A 163 4.60 12.81 12.36
C MET A 163 4.20 14.28 12.55
N THR A 164 4.26 14.82 13.75
CA THR A 164 4.05 16.25 14.00
C THR A 164 5.05 17.12 13.22
N GLY A 165 6.32 16.71 13.17
CA GLY A 165 7.36 17.38 12.38
C GLY A 165 7.15 17.25 10.87
N VAL A 166 6.68 16.08 10.41
CA VAL A 166 6.35 15.82 8.99
C VAL A 166 5.17 16.68 8.55
N ILE A 167 4.10 16.75 9.36
CA ILE A 167 2.90 17.55 9.08
C ILE A 167 3.25 19.04 9.03
N ALA A 168 4.18 19.50 9.88
CA ALA A 168 4.66 20.88 9.86
C ALA A 168 5.45 21.24 8.59
N HIS A 169 5.96 20.24 7.84
CA HIS A 169 6.79 20.44 6.65
C HIS A 169 6.32 19.54 5.49
N PRO A 170 5.16 19.81 4.88
CA PRO A 170 4.56 18.94 3.87
C PRO A 170 5.39 18.79 2.58
N GLY A 171 6.38 19.65 2.35
CA GLY A 171 7.31 19.56 1.22
C GLY A 171 8.63 18.81 1.52
N ALA A 172 8.84 18.36 2.76
CA ALA A 172 10.08 17.71 3.16
C ALA A 172 10.26 16.37 2.43
N ARG A 173 11.47 16.14 1.91
CA ARG A 173 11.86 14.88 1.28
C ARG A 173 12.79 14.12 2.20
N TYR A 174 12.41 12.90 2.54
CA TYR A 174 13.20 12.02 3.38
C TYR A 174 13.80 10.89 2.56
N ARG A 175 15.11 10.64 2.75
CA ARG A 175 15.73 9.42 2.26
C ARG A 175 15.33 8.24 3.16
N PRO A 176 15.19 7.01 2.64
CA PRO A 176 14.89 5.82 3.44
C PRO A 176 15.77 5.68 4.68
N GLU A 177 17.07 5.96 4.54
CA GLU A 177 18.05 5.85 5.62
C GLU A 177 17.76 6.83 6.77
N GLN A 178 17.21 8.02 6.46
CA GLN A 178 16.84 9.01 7.48
C GLN A 178 15.62 8.56 8.28
N LEU A 179 14.65 7.90 7.64
CA LEU A 179 13.46 7.36 8.29
C LEU A 179 13.82 6.18 9.20
N VAL A 180 14.67 5.28 8.71
CA VAL A 180 15.19 4.17 9.52
C VAL A 180 16.00 4.70 10.69
N ALA A 181 16.94 5.63 10.45
CA ALA A 181 17.73 6.23 11.53
C ALA A 181 16.85 6.94 12.57
N ALA A 182 15.70 7.49 12.18
CA ALA A 182 14.75 8.05 13.12
C ALA A 182 14.14 6.99 14.04
N ALA A 183 13.71 5.86 13.47
CA ALA A 183 13.21 4.73 14.25
C ALA A 183 14.28 4.14 15.19
N LEU A 184 15.53 4.04 14.73
CA LEU A 184 16.63 3.44 15.50
C LEU A 184 17.09 4.29 16.71
N ARG A 185 16.60 5.52 16.87
CA ARG A 185 16.79 6.30 18.12
C ARG A 185 15.96 5.77 19.28
N HIS A 186 15.00 4.90 19.00
CA HIS A 186 14.14 4.27 19.99
C HIS A 186 14.58 2.82 20.20
N PRO A 187 14.44 2.27 21.41
CA PRO A 187 14.64 0.84 21.62
C PRO A 187 13.63 0.03 20.80
N LEU A 188 13.93 -1.24 20.56
CA LEU A 188 12.94 -2.16 20.01
C LEU A 188 11.71 -2.21 20.94
N THR A 189 10.52 -2.24 20.36
CA THR A 189 9.26 -2.38 21.09
C THR A 189 9.18 -3.72 21.82
N PHE A 190 9.82 -4.75 21.26
CA PHE A 190 9.97 -6.09 21.82
C PHE A 190 11.15 -6.81 21.14
N ALA A 191 11.61 -7.93 21.70
CA ALA A 191 12.67 -8.73 21.10
C ALA A 191 12.22 -9.34 19.75
N PRO A 192 13.08 -9.41 18.71
CA PRO A 192 12.68 -9.91 17.39
C PRO A 192 11.97 -11.27 17.45
N GLY A 193 10.79 -11.36 16.84
CA GLY A 193 9.97 -12.57 16.79
C GLY A 193 9.12 -12.87 18.03
N THR A 194 9.25 -12.12 19.13
CA THR A 194 8.51 -12.43 20.38
C THR A 194 7.18 -11.69 20.49
N GLY A 195 6.77 -10.94 19.47
CA GLY A 195 5.56 -10.13 19.50
C GLY A 195 5.18 -9.60 18.12
N TRP A 196 4.13 -8.79 18.09
CA TRP A 196 3.63 -8.14 16.88
C TRP A 196 3.34 -6.67 17.16
N ALA A 197 3.87 -5.77 16.33
CA ALA A 197 3.46 -4.37 16.30
C ALA A 197 3.68 -3.82 14.89
N TYR A 198 2.64 -3.19 14.35
CA TYR A 198 2.70 -2.56 13.05
C TYR A 198 3.80 -1.49 13.01
N SER A 199 4.71 -1.60 12.05
CA SER A 199 5.82 -0.66 11.87
C SER A 199 6.01 -0.31 10.41
N ASP A 200 5.85 0.97 10.06
CA ASP A 200 6.14 1.45 8.71
C ASP A 200 7.63 1.33 8.39
N THR A 201 8.49 1.38 9.40
CA THR A 201 9.92 1.18 9.30
C THR A 201 10.25 -0.17 8.66
N ASP A 202 9.50 -1.23 8.97
CA ASP A 202 9.73 -2.56 8.39
C ASP A 202 9.74 -2.52 6.86
N TYR A 203 8.77 -1.84 6.27
CA TYR A 203 8.61 -1.79 4.82
C TYR A 203 9.56 -0.79 4.15
N ILE A 204 10.07 0.20 4.87
CA ILE A 204 11.21 1.01 4.41
C ILE A 204 12.46 0.13 4.30
N VAL A 205 12.72 -0.70 5.32
CA VAL A 205 13.87 -1.63 5.31
C VAL A 205 13.72 -2.66 4.20
N VAL A 206 12.54 -3.24 3.98
CA VAL A 206 12.30 -4.13 2.83
C VAL A 206 12.59 -3.41 1.51
N GLY A 207 12.13 -2.16 1.34
CA GLY A 207 12.44 -1.35 0.16
C GLY A 207 13.95 -1.16 -0.07
N MET A 208 14.72 -0.95 0.99
CA MET A 208 16.19 -0.85 0.95
C MET A 208 16.85 -2.19 0.56
N ILE A 209 16.39 -3.32 1.12
CA ILE A 209 16.84 -4.67 0.75
C ILE A 209 16.61 -4.93 -0.74
N LEU A 210 15.39 -4.65 -1.23
CA LEU A 210 15.04 -4.82 -2.64
C LEU A 210 15.96 -4.02 -3.55
N ARG A 211 16.25 -2.76 -3.20
CA ARG A 211 17.17 -1.92 -3.95
C ARG A 211 18.59 -2.48 -3.94
N ARG A 212 19.07 -2.93 -2.79
CA ARG A 212 20.42 -3.49 -2.62
C ARG A 212 20.65 -4.75 -3.45
N VAL A 213 19.66 -5.65 -3.50
CA VAL A 213 19.76 -6.93 -4.20
C VAL A 213 19.53 -6.80 -5.71
N THR A 214 18.74 -5.82 -6.14
CA THR A 214 18.37 -5.67 -7.55
C THR A 214 19.10 -4.55 -8.29
N GLY A 215 19.64 -3.57 -7.56
CA GLY A 215 20.13 -2.32 -8.13
C GLY A 215 19.01 -1.37 -8.59
N ARG A 216 17.73 -1.68 -8.31
CA ARG A 216 16.56 -0.95 -8.83
C ARG A 216 15.75 -0.34 -7.70
N THR A 217 15.12 0.80 -7.96
CA THR A 217 14.25 1.46 -6.99
C THR A 217 12.93 0.68 -6.79
N PRO A 218 12.27 0.80 -5.62
CA PRO A 218 10.93 0.24 -5.42
C PRO A 218 9.91 0.68 -6.48
N ALA A 219 10.01 1.93 -6.98
CA ALA A 219 9.15 2.43 -8.04
C ALA A 219 9.34 1.66 -9.36
N GLU A 220 10.59 1.38 -9.75
CA GLU A 220 10.89 0.57 -10.94
C GLU A 220 10.45 -0.88 -10.77
N LEU A 221 10.63 -1.45 -9.57
CA LEU A 221 10.20 -2.81 -9.28
C LEU A 221 8.68 -2.93 -9.33
N ILE A 222 7.92 -2.01 -8.72
CA ILE A 222 6.45 -1.96 -8.83
C ILE A 222 6.04 -1.84 -10.30
N ARG A 223 6.67 -0.93 -11.05
CA ARG A 223 6.36 -0.74 -12.47
C ARG A 223 6.59 -2.01 -13.27
N ASP A 224 7.75 -2.65 -13.12
CA ASP A 224 8.19 -3.71 -14.03
C ASP A 224 7.74 -5.11 -13.62
N ARG A 225 7.56 -5.36 -12.32
CA ARG A 225 7.17 -6.67 -11.79
C ARG A 225 5.69 -6.81 -11.47
N ILE A 226 4.97 -5.70 -11.31
CA ILE A 226 3.54 -5.70 -10.95
C ILE A 226 2.72 -4.95 -12.00
N ALA A 227 2.96 -3.65 -12.19
CA ALA A 227 2.06 -2.81 -12.96
C ALA A 227 2.06 -3.14 -14.45
N ARG A 228 3.23 -3.27 -15.10
CA ARG A 228 3.32 -3.58 -16.53
C ARG A 228 2.79 -4.99 -16.86
N PRO A 229 3.19 -6.07 -16.16
CA PRO A 229 2.69 -7.41 -16.45
C PRO A 229 1.18 -7.55 -16.29
N LEU A 230 0.58 -6.81 -15.34
CA LEU A 230 -0.86 -6.84 -15.07
C LEU A 230 -1.66 -5.75 -15.81
N GLY A 231 -1.00 -4.95 -16.67
CA GLY A 231 -1.68 -3.88 -17.42
C GLY A 231 -2.22 -2.73 -16.56
N LEU A 232 -1.68 -2.51 -15.35
CA LEU A 232 -2.12 -1.45 -14.42
C LEU A 232 -1.58 -0.07 -14.81
N ARG A 233 -2.16 0.52 -15.87
CA ARG A 233 -1.69 1.79 -16.48
C ARG A 233 -1.82 3.03 -15.60
N HIS A 234 -2.54 2.95 -14.48
CA HIS A 234 -2.76 4.07 -13.56
C HIS A 234 -2.14 3.84 -12.17
N THR A 235 -1.23 2.87 -12.07
CA THR A 235 -0.54 2.51 -10.83
C THR A 235 0.94 2.86 -10.94
N TYR A 236 1.42 3.72 -10.04
CA TYR A 236 2.81 4.13 -9.95
C TYR A 236 3.13 4.53 -8.52
N LEU A 237 4.38 4.31 -8.11
CA LEU A 237 4.90 4.91 -6.89
C LEU A 237 5.39 6.32 -7.20
N LEU A 238 4.94 7.30 -6.43
CA LEU A 238 5.37 8.69 -6.60
C LEU A 238 6.88 8.79 -6.33
N THR A 239 7.58 9.39 -7.28
CA THR A 239 8.98 9.79 -7.17
C THR A 239 9.06 11.24 -7.63
N ALA A 240 10.18 11.93 -7.37
CA ALA A 240 10.37 13.31 -7.83
C ALA A 240 10.15 13.47 -9.35
N LEU A 241 10.33 12.41 -10.14
CA LEU A 241 10.15 12.38 -11.60
C LEU A 241 8.68 12.20 -12.04
N ASN A 242 7.79 11.75 -11.15
CA ASN A 242 6.37 11.49 -11.44
C ASN A 242 5.44 12.59 -10.89
N LEU A 243 6.00 13.67 -10.34
CA LEU A 243 5.23 14.81 -9.86
C LEU A 243 4.89 15.71 -11.06
N THR A 244 3.70 15.55 -11.62
CA THR A 244 3.07 16.64 -12.36
C THR A 244 2.48 17.64 -11.37
N PRO A 245 2.43 18.95 -11.68
CA PRO A 245 1.82 19.95 -10.79
C PRO A 245 0.40 19.57 -10.33
N ALA A 246 -0.36 18.88 -11.18
CA ALA A 246 -1.72 18.41 -10.87
C ALA A 246 -1.80 17.33 -9.77
N LEU A 247 -0.72 16.60 -9.48
CA LEU A 247 -0.67 15.62 -8.39
C LEU A 247 -0.32 16.27 -7.04
N VAL A 248 0.52 17.32 -7.06
CA VAL A 248 0.99 18.01 -5.85
C VAL A 248 -0.10 18.85 -5.19
N THR A 249 -1.05 19.39 -5.97
CA THR A 249 -2.14 20.23 -5.44
C THR A 249 -3.37 19.45 -4.97
N ARG A 250 -3.40 18.12 -5.08
CA ARG A 250 -4.62 17.30 -4.92
C ARG A 250 -4.62 16.32 -3.76
N THR A 251 -3.50 16.13 -3.08
CA THR A 251 -3.53 15.47 -1.76
C THR A 251 -4.14 16.47 -0.79
N ALA A 252 -5.40 16.26 -0.43
CA ALA A 252 -6.08 17.06 0.58
C ALA A 252 -5.22 17.07 1.84
N THR A 253 -4.52 18.17 2.08
CA THR A 253 -3.92 18.45 3.38
C THR A 253 -5.05 18.38 4.39
N TRP A 254 -5.00 17.40 5.27
CA TRP A 254 -5.85 17.37 6.45
C TRP A 254 -5.46 18.58 7.31
N ALA A 255 -6.21 19.67 7.14
CA ALA A 255 -6.23 20.76 8.09
C ALA A 255 -7.45 20.51 9.00
N PRO A 256 -7.28 20.36 10.32
CA PRO A 256 -8.42 20.31 11.23
C PRO A 256 -9.19 21.62 11.06
N SER A 257 -10.47 21.50 10.68
CA SER A 257 -11.34 22.68 10.59
C SER A 257 -11.49 23.26 12.01
N PRO A 258 -11.31 24.57 12.23
CA PRO A 258 -11.61 25.17 13.52
C PRO A 258 -13.09 24.92 13.80
N GLY A 259 -13.36 24.18 14.88
CA GLY A 259 -14.70 23.77 15.25
C GLY A 259 -15.61 24.99 15.41
N ARG A 260 -16.59 25.13 14.51
CA ARG A 260 -17.70 26.05 14.74
C ARG A 260 -18.49 25.52 15.93
N ARG A 261 -18.32 26.13 17.11
CA ARG A 261 -19.28 25.99 18.22
C ARG A 261 -20.65 26.44 17.71
N ARG A 262 -21.49 25.49 17.30
CA ARG A 262 -22.93 25.74 17.16
C ARG A 262 -23.51 25.73 18.57
N SER A 263 -23.78 26.91 19.12
CA SER A 263 -24.67 27.06 20.27
C SER A 263 -26.03 26.50 19.88
N ARG A 264 -26.37 25.30 20.35
CA ARG A 264 -27.74 24.78 20.25
C ARG A 264 -28.61 25.60 21.19
N ARG A 265 -29.35 26.57 20.66
CA ARG A 265 -30.51 27.14 21.38
C ARG A 265 -31.56 26.04 21.45
N CYS A 266 -31.87 25.60 22.67
CA CYS A 266 -32.95 24.67 22.95
C CYS A 266 -34.28 25.42 22.79
N THR A 267 -35.16 24.98 21.88
CA THR A 267 -36.43 25.66 21.54
C THR A 267 -37.67 24.98 22.12
N THR A 268 -37.54 24.04 23.05
CA THR A 268 -38.69 23.37 23.68
C THR A 268 -39.14 24.05 24.99
N PRO A 269 -40.46 24.12 25.29
CA PRO A 269 -40.99 24.87 26.44
C PRO A 269 -40.69 24.29 27.83
N MET A 270 -39.90 23.21 27.90
CA MET A 270 -39.70 22.41 29.12
C MET A 270 -38.44 22.80 29.91
N CYS A 271 -37.62 23.75 29.42
CA CYS A 271 -36.43 24.26 30.12
C CYS A 271 -36.69 25.51 30.99
N ARG A 272 -37.94 25.93 31.19
CA ARG A 272 -38.32 26.99 32.14
C ARG A 272 -38.97 26.38 33.38
N ARG A 273 -38.19 25.92 34.35
CA ARG A 273 -38.52 25.89 35.81
C ARG A 273 -37.38 25.27 36.64
N GLY A 274 -36.96 26.01 37.68
CA GLY A 274 -36.17 25.55 38.85
C GLY A 274 -34.64 25.60 38.67
N ARG A 275 -33.91 26.65 39.09
CA ARG A 275 -33.39 26.92 40.46
C ARG A 275 -32.86 25.66 41.17
N TRP A 276 -31.57 25.68 41.50
CA TRP A 276 -30.87 25.29 42.76
C TRP A 276 -29.36 25.32 42.42
N ALA A 277 -28.69 26.45 42.61
CA ALA A 277 -27.93 26.82 43.82
C ALA A 277 -26.68 25.94 44.04
N ALA A 278 -25.52 26.60 43.98
CA ALA A 278 -24.20 26.04 44.23
C ALA A 278 -23.90 25.92 45.75
N SER A 279 -23.14 24.90 46.16
CA SER A 279 -22.10 25.02 47.19
C SER A 279 -21.13 23.82 47.23
N PRO A 280 -19.92 23.99 47.80
CA PRO A 280 -18.74 23.16 47.51
C PRO A 280 -18.25 22.28 48.67
N ALA A 281 -17.28 21.41 48.33
CA ALA A 281 -16.21 20.82 49.15
C ALA A 281 -16.55 19.76 50.24
N ARG A 282 -15.80 18.64 50.21
CA ARG A 282 -14.89 18.22 51.29
C ARG A 282 -14.00 17.03 50.87
N ARG A 283 -12.70 17.16 51.15
CA ARG A 283 -11.71 16.08 51.28
C ARG A 283 -11.80 15.47 52.69
N ALA A 284 -11.51 14.18 52.80
CA ALA A 284 -11.01 13.46 53.98
C ALA A 284 -10.40 12.15 53.44
N ARG A 285 -9.20 11.68 53.78
CA ARG A 285 -8.14 12.07 54.72
C ARG A 285 -6.79 11.99 54.01
#